data_AF-A0A953AGV4-F1
#
_entry.id   AF-A0A953AGV4-F1
#
_cell.length_a   1.000
_cell.length_b   1.000
_cell.length_c   1.000
_cell.angle_alpha   90.00
_cell.angle_beta   90.00
_cell.angle_gamma   90.00
#
_symmetry.space_group_name_H-M   'P 1'
#
loop_
_entity.id
_entity.type
_entity.pdbx_description
1 polymer ?
#
loop_
_entity_poly.entity_id
_entity_poly.type
_entity_poly.pdbx_seq_one_letter_code
_entity_poly.pdbx_strand_id
1 'polypeptide(L)'
;MEAEKPLALRQLARLLDLRKRRGHPPYRLVLTLAASLTAEMRRAVCHSESWSDFRAYLHQLGPRDRLSLLEHALSGREICQDLEGYRALARLCKQGYFTVILASEIDTLLERAFASEGIGPEQLCQLVLGRESEAYLLEKLREPTRERGILLVRLFGSLEAGILLPSFPDLLEFRSPLREILERELNEDLIVVGSPVQEDAILRLLSATSQSGIYYVVPEHPSEDDRLLRIIQARHGKWTPFLISGPYGRPALFFTELEALLSPGRAIEVRVTELAGQRSAPAAIAPQQPIGPYPLSTSPSTPAALPIGSGLALQPKPQADVLLVTVTEVEALAVLALFPQFERRYIGQKTYYLLGEVSGTSLVMVQSEMGQGGTGGSLLTVSEGIRHLQPRAVIMVGIAFGLKPEEQRIGDILVARQILAYELQAVVAHEGRRSVYPRGDRITASPLLLDRFKSGAKSWQGQRVQFGLLLSGEKMINDKEYRDQLQALDPEAIGGEMEGAGLCAAAQRYKVDWILVKAIADWADGFKHVNKERRQRKAASNAARFTLHVLAQGGLAPGQDQAESF
;
A
#
# COMPACT_ATOMS: atom_id res chain seq x y z
N MET A 1 -30.75 -4.18 -39.07
CA MET A 1 -31.04 -2.80 -38.62
C MET A 1 -29.83 -2.32 -37.85
N GLU A 2 -29.00 -1.44 -38.43
CA GLU A 2 -27.98 -0.74 -37.63
C GLU A 2 -28.71 0.07 -36.57
N ALA A 3 -28.54 -0.28 -35.30
CA ALA A 3 -29.09 0.49 -34.20
C ALA A 3 -28.49 1.90 -34.27
N GLU A 4 -29.33 2.93 -34.40
CA GLU A 4 -28.88 4.31 -34.53
C GLU A 4 -27.91 4.65 -33.39
N LYS A 5 -26.71 5.14 -33.74
CA LYS A 5 -25.67 5.42 -32.74
C LYS A 5 -26.18 6.43 -31.71
N PRO A 6 -25.91 6.23 -30.40
CA PRO A 6 -26.37 7.12 -29.34
C PRO A 6 -26.02 8.57 -29.62
N LEU A 7 -26.97 9.48 -29.36
CA LEU A 7 -26.75 10.91 -29.57
C LEU A 7 -25.54 11.41 -28.77
N ALA A 8 -25.39 10.95 -27.52
CA ALA A 8 -24.27 11.27 -26.65
C ALA A 8 -22.91 10.88 -27.25
N LEU A 9 -22.80 9.70 -27.89
CA LEU A 9 -21.57 9.25 -28.55
C LEU A 9 -21.22 10.13 -29.76
N ARG A 10 -22.22 10.47 -30.59
CA ARG A 10 -22.03 11.39 -31.73
C ARG A 10 -21.62 12.79 -31.28
N GLN A 11 -22.22 13.29 -30.19
CA GLN A 11 -21.86 14.59 -29.61
C GLN A 11 -20.43 14.58 -29.04
N LEU A 12 -20.06 13.53 -28.30
CA LEU A 12 -18.71 13.35 -27.78
C LEU A 12 -17.67 13.37 -28.91
N ALA A 13 -17.87 12.60 -29.98
CA ALA A 13 -16.95 12.58 -31.12
C ALA A 13 -16.77 13.98 -31.73
N ARG A 14 -17.86 14.73 -31.94
CA ARG A 14 -17.80 16.12 -32.45
C ARG A 14 -17.03 17.04 -31.52
N LEU A 15 -17.24 16.91 -30.20
CA LEU A 15 -16.53 17.72 -29.21
C LEU A 15 -15.04 17.41 -29.18
N LEU A 16 -14.65 16.14 -29.22
CA LEU A 16 -13.25 15.72 -29.27
C LEU A 16 -12.54 16.27 -30.52
N ASP A 17 -13.18 16.18 -31.69
CA ASP A 17 -12.62 16.72 -32.94
C ASP A 17 -12.49 18.24 -32.91
N LEU A 18 -13.54 18.96 -32.48
CA LEU A 18 -13.51 20.42 -32.36
C LEU A 18 -12.42 20.88 -31.38
N ARG A 19 -12.30 20.19 -30.25
CA ARG A 19 -11.35 20.51 -29.18
C ARG A 19 -9.91 20.35 -29.67
N LYS A 20 -9.62 19.25 -30.37
CA LYS A 20 -8.33 18.99 -31.01
C LYS A 20 -7.99 20.07 -32.05
N ARG A 21 -8.93 20.41 -32.94
CA ARG A 21 -8.73 21.47 -33.96
C ARG A 21 -8.45 22.84 -33.36
N ARG A 22 -9.03 23.14 -32.18
CA ARG A 22 -8.80 24.39 -31.44
C ARG A 22 -7.56 24.37 -30.54
N GLY A 23 -6.84 23.25 -30.47
CA GLY A 23 -5.63 23.12 -29.65
C GLY A 23 -5.89 23.13 -28.14
N HIS A 24 -7.12 22.86 -27.71
CA HIS A 24 -7.47 22.70 -26.30
C HIS A 24 -6.91 21.37 -25.74
N PRO A 25 -6.64 21.28 -24.43
CA PRO A 25 -6.11 20.07 -23.80
C PRO A 25 -7.02 18.86 -24.04
N PRO A 26 -6.52 17.66 -24.39
CA PRO A 26 -7.34 16.47 -24.60
C PRO A 26 -8.21 16.08 -23.39
N TYR A 27 -9.22 15.23 -23.60
CA TYR A 27 -9.96 14.64 -22.49
C TYR A 27 -9.07 13.68 -21.70
N ARG A 28 -9.29 13.59 -20.39
CA ARG A 28 -8.73 12.51 -19.57
C ARG A 28 -9.62 11.27 -19.70
N LEU A 29 -9.00 10.09 -19.61
CA LEU A 29 -9.72 8.82 -19.63
C LEU A 29 -9.53 8.09 -18.30
N VAL A 30 -10.62 7.58 -17.73
CA VAL A 30 -10.60 6.66 -16.58
C VAL A 30 -11.15 5.32 -17.03
N LEU A 31 -10.38 4.26 -16.83
CA LEU A 31 -10.78 2.87 -17.08
C LEU A 31 -10.98 2.18 -15.72
N THR A 32 -12.20 1.78 -15.38
CA THR A 32 -12.50 1.22 -14.04
C THR A 32 -12.25 -0.28 -13.98
N LEU A 33 -12.21 -0.85 -12.77
CA LEU A 33 -12.11 -2.30 -12.53
C LEU A 33 -13.20 -3.06 -13.26
N ALA A 34 -14.40 -2.49 -13.39
CA ALA A 34 -15.53 -3.12 -14.08
C ALA A 34 -15.25 -3.41 -15.56
N ALA A 35 -14.27 -2.73 -16.19
CA ALA A 35 -13.82 -3.04 -17.54
C ALA A 35 -13.07 -4.40 -17.61
N SER A 36 -12.16 -4.63 -16.66
CA SER A 36 -11.36 -5.87 -16.58
C SER A 36 -12.05 -7.03 -15.86
N LEU A 37 -12.78 -6.74 -14.78
CA LEU A 37 -13.47 -7.72 -13.94
C LEU A 37 -14.96 -7.66 -14.20
N THR A 38 -15.40 -8.15 -15.37
CA THR A 38 -16.84 -8.23 -15.71
C THR A 38 -17.59 -9.22 -14.80
N ALA A 39 -18.92 -9.19 -14.82
CA ALA A 39 -19.75 -10.15 -14.08
C ALA A 39 -19.40 -11.61 -14.44
N GLU A 40 -19.19 -11.88 -15.73
CA GLU A 40 -18.73 -13.17 -16.23
C GLU A 40 -17.37 -13.58 -15.64
N MET A 41 -16.41 -12.65 -15.59
CA MET A 41 -15.08 -12.92 -15.02
C MET A 41 -15.17 -13.22 -13.52
N ARG A 42 -15.95 -12.43 -12.77
CA ARG A 42 -16.15 -12.71 -11.33
C ARG A 42 -16.81 -14.07 -11.13
N ARG A 43 -17.81 -14.43 -11.95
CA ARG A 43 -18.44 -15.76 -11.92
C ARG A 43 -17.43 -16.87 -12.23
N ALA A 44 -16.53 -16.67 -13.18
CA ALA A 44 -15.49 -17.65 -13.49
C ALA A 44 -14.50 -17.85 -12.32
N VAL A 45 -14.19 -16.78 -11.58
CA VAL A 45 -13.21 -16.81 -10.49
C VAL A 45 -13.78 -17.34 -9.17
N CYS A 46 -14.97 -16.87 -8.76
CA CYS A 46 -15.54 -17.19 -7.45
C CYS A 46 -16.96 -17.77 -7.51
N HIS A 47 -17.42 -18.21 -8.68
CA HIS A 47 -18.77 -18.76 -8.89
C HIS A 47 -19.93 -17.79 -8.57
N SER A 48 -19.65 -16.49 -8.46
CA SER A 48 -20.64 -15.44 -8.20
C SER A 48 -20.36 -14.21 -9.07
N GLU A 49 -21.41 -13.53 -9.53
CA GLU A 49 -21.28 -12.24 -10.21
C GLU A 49 -21.10 -11.07 -9.22
N SER A 50 -21.30 -11.32 -7.92
CA SER A 50 -21.27 -10.28 -6.90
C SER A 50 -19.86 -9.82 -6.58
N TRP A 51 -19.69 -8.50 -6.47
CA TRP A 51 -18.46 -7.89 -5.97
C TRP A 51 -18.17 -8.25 -4.51
N SER A 52 -19.19 -8.47 -3.67
CA SER A 52 -18.99 -8.89 -2.27
C SER A 52 -18.31 -10.25 -2.20
N ASP A 53 -18.78 -11.18 -3.01
CA ASP A 53 -18.34 -12.58 -2.97
C ASP A 53 -16.97 -12.70 -3.60
N PHE A 54 -16.73 -11.97 -4.69
CA PHE A 54 -15.41 -11.83 -5.30
C PHE A 54 -14.37 -11.27 -4.31
N ARG A 55 -14.73 -10.23 -3.54
CA ARG A 55 -13.89 -9.70 -2.46
C ARG A 55 -13.61 -10.76 -1.39
N ALA A 56 -14.66 -11.39 -0.87
CA ALA A 56 -14.55 -12.40 0.18
C ALA A 56 -13.67 -13.57 -0.26
N TYR A 57 -13.75 -13.97 -1.52
CA TYR A 57 -12.92 -15.01 -2.11
C TYR A 57 -11.45 -14.59 -2.18
N LEU A 58 -11.14 -13.41 -2.74
CA LEU A 58 -9.76 -12.91 -2.81
C LEU A 58 -9.14 -12.73 -1.42
N HIS A 59 -9.93 -12.38 -0.40
CA HIS A 59 -9.43 -12.24 0.97
C HIS A 59 -8.98 -13.54 1.63
N GLN A 60 -9.47 -14.68 1.16
CA GLN A 60 -9.01 -15.99 1.62
C GLN A 60 -7.62 -16.35 1.07
N LEU A 61 -7.17 -15.64 0.04
CA LEU A 61 -5.91 -15.89 -0.66
C LEU A 61 -4.82 -14.93 -0.17
N GLY A 62 -3.59 -15.44 -0.08
CA GLY A 62 -2.40 -14.61 0.15
C GLY A 62 -2.09 -13.70 -1.05
N PRO A 63 -1.28 -12.63 -0.88
CA PRO A 63 -1.01 -11.67 -1.96
C PRO A 63 -0.46 -12.30 -3.25
N ARG A 64 0.40 -13.32 -3.14
CA ARG A 64 0.95 -14.06 -4.30
C ARG A 64 -0.12 -14.90 -5.00
N ASP A 65 -0.95 -15.59 -4.23
CA ASP A 65 -2.02 -16.44 -4.77
C ASP A 65 -3.08 -15.60 -5.47
N ARG A 66 -3.40 -14.40 -4.96
CA ARG A 66 -4.28 -13.43 -5.64
C ARG A 66 -3.73 -13.05 -7.01
N LEU A 67 -2.44 -12.73 -7.09
CA LEU A 67 -1.80 -12.35 -8.34
C LEU A 67 -1.89 -13.49 -9.35
N SER A 68 -1.44 -14.69 -8.99
CA SER A 68 -1.45 -15.86 -9.89
C SER A 68 -2.86 -16.26 -10.33
N LEU A 69 -3.84 -16.17 -9.44
CA LEU A 69 -5.25 -16.43 -9.76
C LEU A 69 -5.78 -15.41 -10.79
N LEU A 70 -5.51 -14.12 -10.58
CA LEU A 70 -5.97 -13.06 -11.49
C LEU A 70 -5.26 -13.12 -12.84
N GLU A 71 -3.95 -13.39 -12.85
CA GLU A 71 -3.19 -13.66 -14.07
C GLU A 71 -3.81 -14.81 -14.86
N HIS A 72 -4.10 -15.93 -14.19
CA HIS A 72 -4.72 -17.08 -14.84
C HIS A 72 -6.13 -16.75 -15.37
N ALA A 73 -6.98 -16.16 -14.54
CA ALA A 73 -8.36 -15.84 -14.90
C ALA A 73 -8.45 -14.85 -16.07
N LEU A 74 -7.57 -13.84 -16.09
CA LEU A 74 -7.58 -12.79 -17.11
C LEU A 74 -6.74 -13.16 -18.35
N SER A 75 -5.83 -14.15 -18.27
CA SER A 75 -5.06 -14.62 -19.42
C SER A 75 -5.95 -15.15 -20.56
N GLY A 76 -7.10 -15.75 -20.20
CA GLY A 76 -8.08 -16.31 -21.13
C GLY A 76 -8.99 -15.29 -21.82
N ARG A 77 -8.83 -13.97 -21.56
CA ARG A 77 -9.56 -12.90 -22.28
C ARG A 77 -9.08 -12.70 -23.73
N GLU A 78 -8.85 -13.79 -24.45
CA GLU A 78 -8.53 -13.81 -25.88
C GLU A 78 -9.78 -13.73 -26.77
N ILE A 79 -10.79 -12.95 -26.36
CA ILE A 79 -11.88 -12.64 -27.28
C ILE A 79 -11.38 -11.49 -28.16
N CYS A 80 -11.14 -11.76 -29.46
CA CYS A 80 -10.63 -10.79 -30.44
C CYS A 80 -11.30 -9.40 -30.42
N GLN A 81 -12.54 -9.31 -29.91
CA GLN A 81 -13.33 -8.08 -29.89
C GLN A 81 -12.86 -7.07 -28.83
N ASP A 82 -12.47 -7.51 -27.62
CA ASP A 82 -12.04 -6.58 -26.56
C ASP A 82 -10.70 -5.93 -26.92
N LEU A 83 -9.75 -6.73 -27.40
CA LEU A 83 -8.45 -6.25 -27.83
C LEU A 83 -8.57 -5.23 -28.98
N GLU A 84 -9.49 -5.41 -29.93
CA GLU A 84 -9.67 -4.47 -31.02
C GLU A 84 -10.17 -3.10 -30.56
N GLY A 85 -11.05 -3.05 -29.55
CA GLY A 85 -11.43 -1.77 -28.96
C GLY A 85 -10.29 -1.05 -28.24
N TYR A 86 -9.45 -1.78 -27.49
CA TYR A 86 -8.25 -1.18 -26.90
C TYR A 86 -7.22 -0.75 -27.97
N ARG A 87 -7.15 -1.44 -29.12
CA ARG A 87 -6.36 -0.97 -30.29
C ARG A 87 -6.94 0.31 -30.88
N ALA A 88 -8.25 0.43 -30.98
CA ALA A 88 -8.89 1.67 -31.39
C ALA A 88 -8.54 2.81 -30.41
N LEU A 89 -8.57 2.55 -29.09
CA LEU A 89 -8.09 3.52 -28.08
C LEU A 89 -6.62 3.88 -28.30
N ALA A 90 -5.75 2.89 -28.53
CA ALA A 90 -4.33 3.11 -28.82
C ALA A 90 -4.12 4.03 -30.03
N ARG A 91 -4.86 3.82 -31.13
CA ARG A 91 -4.83 4.70 -32.30
C ARG A 91 -5.36 6.10 -31.99
N LEU A 92 -6.42 6.22 -31.20
CA LEU A 92 -6.93 7.52 -30.73
C LEU A 92 -5.89 8.27 -29.88
N CYS A 93 -5.12 7.56 -29.04
CA CYS A 93 -4.00 8.14 -28.29
C CYS A 93 -2.87 8.62 -29.23
N LYS A 94 -2.46 7.83 -30.24
CA LYS A 94 -1.47 8.26 -31.24
C LYS A 94 -1.94 9.50 -32.01
N GLN A 95 -3.24 9.61 -32.25
CA GLN A 95 -3.85 10.77 -32.89
C GLN A 95 -4.01 11.97 -31.93
N GLY A 96 -3.64 11.85 -30.65
CA GLY A 96 -3.69 12.94 -29.67
C GLY A 96 -5.07 13.25 -29.11
N TYR A 97 -6.06 12.35 -29.28
CA TYR A 97 -7.39 12.51 -28.68
C TYR A 97 -7.39 12.24 -27.17
N PHE A 98 -6.46 11.39 -26.70
CA PHE A 98 -6.24 11.08 -25.29
C PHE A 98 -4.74 11.07 -25.00
N THR A 99 -4.34 11.74 -23.92
CA THR A 99 -2.93 11.84 -23.49
C THR A 99 -2.71 11.44 -22.05
N VAL A 100 -3.78 11.37 -21.23
CA VAL A 100 -3.72 10.92 -19.84
C VAL A 100 -4.80 9.88 -19.61
N ILE A 101 -4.37 8.69 -19.17
CA ILE A 101 -5.23 7.54 -18.85
C ILE A 101 -4.98 7.14 -17.40
N LEU A 102 -6.03 7.15 -16.59
CA LEU A 102 -6.04 6.64 -15.22
C LEU A 102 -6.73 5.27 -15.23
N ALA A 103 -5.94 4.21 -15.17
CA ALA A 103 -6.40 2.84 -15.29
C ALA A 103 -6.48 2.16 -13.91
N SER A 104 -7.69 1.90 -13.43
CA SER A 104 -7.96 0.98 -12.32
C SER A 104 -8.07 -0.47 -12.80
N GLU A 105 -8.38 -0.69 -14.08
CA GLU A 105 -8.31 -2.02 -14.69
C GLU A 105 -6.95 -2.67 -14.45
N ILE A 106 -6.96 -3.99 -14.28
CA ILE A 106 -5.76 -4.77 -13.93
C ILE A 106 -5.31 -5.72 -15.04
N ASP A 107 -6.11 -5.93 -16.08
CA ASP A 107 -5.71 -6.78 -17.21
C ASP A 107 -4.58 -6.14 -18.05
N THR A 108 -4.04 -6.93 -18.98
CA THR A 108 -2.92 -6.54 -19.85
C THR A 108 -3.36 -6.15 -21.26
N LEU A 109 -4.66 -5.90 -21.50
CA LEU A 109 -5.18 -5.65 -22.85
C LEU A 109 -4.69 -4.32 -23.41
N LEU A 110 -4.62 -3.29 -22.57
CA LEU A 110 -4.19 -1.95 -22.98
C LEU A 110 -2.72 -1.91 -23.40
N GLU A 111 -1.81 -2.54 -22.65
CA GLU A 111 -0.37 -2.59 -23.03
C GLU A 111 -0.16 -3.44 -24.28
N ARG A 112 -0.88 -4.57 -24.41
CA ARG A 112 -0.84 -5.37 -25.65
C ARG A 112 -1.34 -4.56 -26.84
N ALA A 113 -2.40 -3.77 -26.68
CA ALA A 113 -2.92 -2.90 -27.72
C ALA A 113 -1.89 -1.81 -28.09
N PHE A 114 -1.31 -1.13 -27.11
CA PHE A 114 -0.24 -0.14 -27.31
C PHE A 114 0.97 -0.74 -28.05
N ALA A 115 1.44 -1.91 -27.63
CA ALA A 115 2.52 -2.62 -28.31
C ALA A 115 2.16 -2.97 -29.75
N SER A 116 0.95 -3.48 -30.00
CA SER A 116 0.50 -3.86 -31.35
C SER A 116 0.35 -2.67 -32.31
N GLU A 117 0.02 -1.48 -31.79
CA GLU A 117 -0.07 -0.24 -32.54
C GLU A 117 1.28 0.52 -32.57
N GLY A 118 2.37 -0.08 -32.07
CA GLY A 118 3.72 0.49 -32.11
C GLY A 118 3.90 1.71 -31.20
N ILE A 119 3.15 1.82 -30.11
CA ILE A 119 3.40 2.79 -29.03
C ILE A 119 4.47 2.19 -28.12
N GLY A 120 5.70 2.65 -28.28
CA GLY A 120 6.85 2.21 -27.49
C GLY A 120 7.08 3.03 -26.22
N PRO A 121 8.10 2.68 -25.41
CA PRO A 121 8.43 3.36 -24.15
C PRO A 121 8.84 4.84 -24.33
N GLU A 122 9.23 5.26 -25.54
CA GLU A 122 9.49 6.68 -25.84
C GLU A 122 8.22 7.51 -25.96
N GLN A 123 7.09 6.88 -26.28
CA GLN A 123 5.80 7.54 -26.46
C GLN A 123 4.85 7.32 -25.28
N LEU A 124 5.10 6.28 -24.47
CA LEU A 124 4.30 5.88 -23.33
C LEU A 124 5.09 6.02 -22.02
N CYS A 125 4.67 6.98 -21.20
CA CYS A 125 5.07 7.05 -19.80
C CYS A 125 4.08 6.23 -18.96
N GLN A 126 4.47 5.03 -18.55
CA GLN A 126 3.66 4.18 -17.68
C GLN A 126 4.11 4.35 -16.21
N LEU A 127 3.16 4.68 -15.35
CA LEU A 127 3.35 4.82 -13.91
C LEU A 127 2.53 3.78 -13.17
N VAL A 128 3.16 2.93 -12.36
CA VAL A 128 2.47 1.88 -11.61
C VAL A 128 2.48 2.19 -10.12
N LEU A 129 1.30 2.42 -9.53
CA LEU A 129 1.17 2.62 -8.08
C LEU A 129 1.63 1.36 -7.34
N GLY A 130 2.48 1.55 -6.33
CA GLY A 130 3.12 0.45 -5.58
C GLY A 130 4.45 -0.01 -6.16
N ARG A 131 4.79 0.37 -7.40
CA ARG A 131 6.12 0.18 -7.99
C ARG A 131 6.96 1.44 -7.88
N GLU A 132 6.40 2.57 -8.31
CA GLU A 132 7.11 3.83 -8.39
C GLU A 132 7.11 4.60 -7.07
N SER A 133 8.20 5.32 -6.79
CA SER A 133 8.27 6.21 -5.62
C SER A 133 7.28 7.37 -5.77
N GLU A 134 6.72 7.85 -4.66
CA GLU A 134 5.77 8.97 -4.67
C GLU A 134 6.40 10.25 -5.26
N ALA A 135 7.69 10.50 -4.99
CA ALA A 135 8.41 11.63 -5.59
C ALA A 135 8.45 11.56 -7.12
N TYR A 136 8.76 10.38 -7.67
CA TYR A 136 8.79 10.14 -9.11
C TYR A 136 7.40 10.26 -9.75
N LEU A 137 6.37 9.71 -9.11
CA LEU A 137 4.98 9.87 -9.55
C LEU A 137 4.58 11.34 -9.63
N LEU A 138 4.94 12.15 -8.62
CA LEU A 138 4.61 13.58 -8.57
C LEU A 138 5.34 14.37 -9.65
N GLU A 139 6.62 14.10 -9.85
CA GLU A 139 7.42 14.67 -10.95
C GLU A 139 6.75 14.34 -12.30
N LYS A 140 6.49 13.05 -12.54
CA LYS A 140 5.81 12.50 -13.71
C LYS A 140 4.30 12.71 -13.74
N LEU A 141 3.73 13.50 -12.85
CA LEU A 141 2.36 14.03 -12.99
C LEU A 141 2.37 15.56 -13.17
N ARG A 142 3.45 16.25 -12.80
CA ARG A 142 3.57 17.71 -12.91
C ARG A 142 4.08 18.22 -14.26
N GLU A 143 4.91 17.45 -14.98
CA GLU A 143 5.35 17.85 -16.33
C GLU A 143 4.15 18.13 -17.26
N PRO A 144 4.25 19.13 -18.15
CA PRO A 144 3.19 19.49 -19.07
C PRO A 144 2.85 18.36 -20.04
N THR A 145 1.56 18.21 -20.35
CA THR A 145 1.03 17.17 -21.25
C THR A 145 1.62 17.21 -22.67
N ARG A 146 2.13 18.37 -23.11
CA ARG A 146 2.73 18.55 -24.45
C ARG A 146 4.12 17.91 -24.60
N GLU A 147 4.82 17.67 -23.50
CA GLU A 147 6.22 17.17 -23.51
C GLU A 147 6.31 15.69 -23.12
N ARG A 148 5.23 15.10 -22.56
CA ARG A 148 5.24 13.79 -21.91
C ARG A 148 4.87 12.60 -22.83
N GLY A 149 4.23 12.84 -23.97
CA GLY A 149 3.59 11.77 -24.74
C GLY A 149 2.32 11.26 -24.05
N ILE A 150 2.05 9.95 -24.13
CA ILE A 150 0.90 9.30 -23.50
C ILE A 150 1.28 8.93 -22.06
N LEU A 151 0.54 9.44 -21.09
CA LEU A 151 0.67 9.08 -19.67
C LEU A 151 -0.37 8.04 -19.29
N LEU A 152 0.08 6.86 -18.87
CA LEU A 152 -0.76 5.79 -18.33
C LEU A 152 -0.44 5.59 -16.85
N VAL A 153 -1.42 5.83 -15.98
CA VAL A 153 -1.29 5.63 -14.53
C VAL A 153 -2.11 4.42 -14.11
N ARG A 154 -1.43 3.37 -13.65
CA ARG A 154 -2.00 2.10 -13.16
C ARG A 154 -2.26 2.21 -11.66
N LEU A 155 -3.53 2.31 -11.28
CA LEU A 155 -3.96 2.66 -9.93
C LEU A 155 -3.91 1.48 -8.94
N PHE A 156 -4.23 0.27 -9.37
CA PHE A 156 -4.22 -0.93 -8.51
C PHE A 156 -2.98 -1.82 -8.67
N GLY A 157 -2.00 -1.38 -9.47
CA GLY A 157 -0.88 -2.20 -9.92
C GLY A 157 -1.03 -2.62 -11.38
N SER A 158 -0.17 -3.53 -11.82
CA SER A 158 -0.17 -4.12 -13.16
C SER A 158 0.21 -5.60 -13.08
N LEU A 159 -0.63 -6.46 -13.67
CA LEU A 159 -0.31 -7.89 -13.80
C LEU A 159 0.93 -8.11 -14.66
N GLU A 160 1.15 -7.29 -15.70
CA GLU A 160 2.37 -7.35 -16.51
C GLU A 160 3.63 -7.06 -15.68
N ALA A 161 3.53 -6.14 -14.71
CA ALA A 161 4.62 -5.84 -13.80
C ALA A 161 4.74 -6.86 -12.64
N GLY A 162 3.83 -7.82 -12.52
CA GLY A 162 3.75 -8.75 -11.39
C GLY A 162 3.46 -8.05 -10.06
N ILE A 163 2.84 -6.86 -10.10
CA ILE A 163 2.60 -6.02 -8.92
C ILE A 163 1.10 -5.76 -8.80
N LEU A 164 0.54 -6.13 -7.66
CA LEU A 164 -0.83 -5.79 -7.26
C LEU A 164 -0.76 -5.11 -5.89
N LEU A 165 -1.53 -4.03 -5.69
CA LEU A 165 -1.56 -3.39 -4.38
C LEU A 165 -2.09 -4.37 -3.31
N PRO A 166 -1.49 -4.41 -2.10
CA PRO A 166 -1.97 -5.29 -1.03
C PRO A 166 -3.43 -5.07 -0.63
N SER A 167 -3.93 -3.85 -0.81
CA SER A 167 -5.31 -3.46 -0.53
C SER A 167 -6.31 -3.83 -1.63
N PHE A 168 -5.86 -4.42 -2.74
CA PHE A 168 -6.74 -4.85 -3.82
C PHE A 168 -7.65 -6.02 -3.38
N PRO A 169 -8.95 -6.01 -3.74
CA PRO A 169 -9.68 -5.01 -4.54
C PRO A 169 -10.48 -4.01 -3.67
N ASP A 170 -10.15 -3.86 -2.39
CA ASP A 170 -11.00 -3.15 -1.43
C ASP A 170 -10.87 -1.62 -1.51
N LEU A 171 -9.65 -1.12 -1.35
CA LEU A 171 -9.46 0.30 -1.06
C LEU A 171 -8.26 0.87 -1.82
N LEU A 172 -8.60 1.82 -2.69
CA LEU A 172 -7.66 2.76 -3.28
C LEU A 172 -7.66 4.00 -2.36
N GLU A 173 -6.52 4.44 -1.86
CA GLU A 173 -6.42 5.69 -1.08
C GLU A 173 -5.31 6.57 -1.66
N PHE A 174 -5.66 7.81 -1.99
CA PHE A 174 -4.71 8.81 -2.46
C PHE A 174 -4.35 9.76 -1.31
N ARG A 175 -3.06 9.91 -1.02
CA ARG A 175 -2.55 10.88 -0.03
C ARG A 175 -2.08 12.16 -0.69
N SER A 176 -2.09 13.27 0.04
CA SER A 176 -1.35 14.46 -0.40
C SER A 176 0.15 14.13 -0.40
N PRO A 177 0.89 14.53 -1.47
CA PRO A 177 0.47 15.46 -2.53
C PRO A 177 -0.20 14.81 -3.75
N LEU A 178 -0.10 13.48 -3.93
CA LEU A 178 -0.62 12.77 -5.10
C LEU A 178 -2.13 12.98 -5.29
N ARG A 179 -2.88 13.00 -4.19
CA ARG A 179 -4.32 13.27 -4.13
C ARG A 179 -4.68 14.58 -4.81
N GLU A 180 -3.96 15.65 -4.54
CA GLU A 180 -4.25 16.98 -5.07
C GLU A 180 -4.04 17.03 -6.58
N ILE A 181 -3.01 16.34 -7.07
CA ILE A 181 -2.74 16.27 -8.52
C ILE A 181 -3.80 15.41 -9.22
N LEU A 182 -4.16 14.25 -8.66
CA LEU A 182 -5.22 13.42 -9.21
C LEU A 182 -6.59 14.11 -9.16
N GLU A 183 -6.88 14.86 -8.10
CA GLU A 183 -8.07 15.69 -7.99
C GLU A 183 -8.11 16.75 -9.10
N ARG A 184 -6.97 17.39 -9.40
CA ARG A 184 -6.86 18.30 -10.54
C ARG A 184 -7.14 17.58 -11.87
N GLU A 185 -6.51 16.44 -12.13
CA GLU A 185 -6.68 15.71 -13.39
C GLU A 185 -8.10 15.14 -13.57
N LEU A 186 -8.73 14.65 -12.50
CA LEU A 186 -10.08 14.08 -12.53
C LEU A 186 -11.19 15.13 -12.65
N ASN A 187 -10.93 16.39 -12.26
CA ASN A 187 -11.92 17.46 -12.33
C ASN A 187 -11.95 18.25 -13.62
N GLU A 188 -11.17 17.79 -14.59
CA GLU A 188 -11.17 18.31 -15.94
C GLU A 188 -12.12 17.53 -16.85
N ASP A 189 -12.13 17.83 -18.15
CA ASP A 189 -12.98 17.12 -19.10
C ASP A 189 -12.58 15.64 -19.18
N LEU A 190 -13.51 14.77 -18.75
CA LEU A 190 -13.25 13.39 -18.37
C LEU A 190 -14.19 12.44 -19.11
N ILE A 191 -13.67 11.26 -19.46
CA ILE A 191 -14.47 10.11 -19.87
C ILE A 191 -14.21 8.99 -18.88
N VAL A 192 -15.27 8.48 -18.24
CA VAL A 192 -15.22 7.33 -17.33
C VAL A 192 -15.83 6.13 -18.05
N VAL A 193 -15.03 5.09 -18.26
CA VAL A 193 -15.44 3.84 -18.92
C VAL A 193 -15.48 2.72 -17.89
N GLY A 194 -16.67 2.14 -17.74
CA GLY A 194 -16.98 1.18 -16.68
C GLY A 194 -17.52 1.86 -15.43
N SER A 195 -18.31 1.12 -14.65
CA SER A 195 -18.88 1.63 -13.41
C SER A 195 -17.78 1.80 -12.35
N PRO A 196 -17.64 2.98 -11.71
CA PRO A 196 -16.65 3.22 -10.66
C PRO A 196 -17.19 2.91 -9.24
N VAL A 197 -18.25 2.10 -9.13
CA VAL A 197 -18.93 1.83 -7.84
C VAL A 197 -17.97 1.18 -6.83
N GLN A 198 -16.92 0.49 -7.29
CA GLN A 198 -15.92 -0.12 -6.41
C GLN A 198 -14.77 0.84 -6.08
N GLU A 199 -14.67 1.98 -6.78
CA GLU A 199 -13.57 2.92 -6.73
C GLU A 199 -13.99 4.23 -6.06
N ASP A 200 -14.49 4.11 -4.83
CA ASP A 200 -14.94 5.26 -4.02
C ASP A 200 -13.88 6.37 -3.91
N ALA A 201 -12.60 6.00 -3.96
CA ALA A 201 -11.47 6.93 -4.00
C ALA A 201 -11.54 7.89 -5.19
N ILE A 202 -11.82 7.39 -6.39
CA ILE A 202 -11.96 8.20 -7.61
C ILE A 202 -13.19 9.09 -7.46
N LEU A 203 -14.31 8.52 -7.01
CA LEU A 203 -15.56 9.26 -6.79
C LEU A 203 -15.42 10.38 -5.76
N ARG A 204 -14.56 10.23 -4.74
CA ARG A 204 -14.27 11.26 -3.74
C ARG A 204 -13.42 12.42 -4.27
N LEU A 205 -12.65 12.20 -5.33
CA LEU A 205 -11.86 13.26 -5.97
C LEU A 205 -12.66 14.05 -6.99
N LEU A 206 -13.81 13.55 -7.42
CA LEU A 206 -14.70 14.27 -8.34
C LEU A 206 -15.52 15.32 -7.59
N SER A 207 -15.28 16.60 -7.90
CA SER A 207 -16.03 17.73 -7.38
C SER A 207 -17.40 17.85 -8.08
N ALA A 208 -18.45 18.11 -7.30
CA ALA A 208 -19.78 18.41 -7.84
C ALA A 208 -19.88 19.84 -8.41
N THR A 209 -18.92 20.72 -8.13
CA THR A 209 -18.96 22.14 -8.51
C THR A 209 -18.05 22.50 -9.70
N SER A 210 -17.29 21.54 -10.24
CA SER A 210 -16.48 21.77 -11.44
C SER A 210 -17.38 22.00 -12.67
N GLN A 211 -16.95 22.87 -13.58
CA GLN A 211 -17.65 23.14 -14.84
C GLN A 211 -17.28 22.15 -15.96
N SER A 212 -16.31 21.26 -15.73
CA SER A 212 -15.86 20.30 -16.74
C SER A 212 -16.87 19.18 -16.98
N GLY A 213 -16.93 18.70 -18.23
CA GLY A 213 -17.79 17.60 -18.65
C GLY A 213 -17.28 16.25 -18.17
N ILE A 214 -18.17 15.38 -17.70
CA ILE A 214 -17.85 13.96 -17.48
C ILE A 214 -18.78 13.12 -18.34
N TYR A 215 -18.23 12.40 -19.31
CA TYR A 215 -18.96 11.36 -20.03
C TYR A 215 -18.87 10.04 -19.28
N TYR A 216 -20.00 9.39 -19.05
CA TYR A 216 -20.07 8.09 -18.37
C TYR A 216 -20.47 7.02 -19.38
N VAL A 217 -19.58 6.04 -19.57
CA VAL A 217 -19.72 4.94 -20.53
C VAL A 217 -19.87 3.64 -19.74
N VAL A 218 -21.05 3.01 -19.80
CA VAL A 218 -21.37 1.85 -18.96
C VAL A 218 -22.35 0.91 -19.68
N PRO A 219 -22.10 -0.41 -19.73
CA PRO A 219 -22.90 -1.32 -20.56
C PRO A 219 -24.36 -1.44 -20.10
N GLU A 220 -24.58 -1.38 -18.79
CA GLU A 220 -25.91 -1.42 -18.17
C GLU A 220 -26.31 -0.03 -17.73
N HIS A 221 -27.61 0.28 -17.82
CA HIS A 221 -28.08 1.58 -17.37
C HIS A 221 -27.87 1.71 -15.85
N PRO A 222 -27.12 2.70 -15.37
CA PRO A 222 -26.88 2.90 -13.95
C PRO A 222 -28.19 3.24 -13.22
N SER A 223 -28.27 2.92 -11.93
CA SER A 223 -29.41 3.31 -11.09
C SER A 223 -29.45 4.83 -10.89
N GLU A 224 -30.62 5.39 -10.56
CA GLU A 224 -30.75 6.83 -10.27
C GLU A 224 -29.92 7.26 -9.04
N ASP A 225 -29.59 6.32 -8.17
CA ASP A 225 -28.72 6.53 -7.01
C ASP A 225 -27.22 6.46 -7.33
N ASP A 226 -26.84 6.22 -8.60
CA ASP A 226 -25.45 6.20 -9.02
C ASP A 226 -24.78 7.55 -8.71
N ARG A 227 -23.71 7.47 -7.91
CA ARG A 227 -23.02 8.66 -7.40
C ARG A 227 -22.35 9.46 -8.50
N LEU A 228 -21.84 8.82 -9.56
CA LEU A 228 -21.25 9.53 -10.70
C LEU A 228 -22.34 10.28 -11.48
N LEU A 229 -23.51 9.66 -11.69
CA LEU A 229 -24.65 10.36 -12.28
C LEU A 229 -25.06 11.59 -11.46
N ARG A 230 -25.12 11.48 -10.13
CA ARG A 230 -25.43 12.63 -9.26
C ARG A 230 -24.40 13.75 -9.39
N ILE A 231 -23.12 13.42 -9.55
CA ILE A 231 -22.06 14.41 -9.79
C ILE A 231 -22.26 15.09 -11.15
N ILE A 232 -22.52 14.32 -12.23
CA ILE A 232 -22.79 14.87 -13.57
C ILE A 232 -24.01 15.78 -13.54
N GLN A 233 -25.08 15.34 -12.87
CA GLN A 233 -26.31 16.10 -12.67
C GLN A 233 -26.05 17.41 -11.92
N ALA A 234 -25.22 17.39 -10.87
CA ALA A 234 -24.86 18.59 -10.12
C ALA A 234 -24.06 19.60 -10.96
N ARG A 235 -23.18 19.12 -11.85
CA ARG A 235 -22.37 19.98 -12.73
C ARG A 235 -23.17 20.62 -13.87
N HIS A 236 -24.04 19.85 -14.52
CA HIS A 236 -24.67 20.22 -15.81
C HIS A 236 -26.20 20.32 -15.78
N GLY A 237 -26.84 20.03 -14.64
CA GLY A 237 -28.30 20.06 -14.47
C GLY A 237 -29.07 18.96 -15.20
N LYS A 238 -28.44 18.22 -16.13
CA LYS A 238 -28.96 17.00 -16.77
C LYS A 238 -27.80 16.05 -17.07
N TRP A 239 -27.92 14.78 -16.70
CA TRP A 239 -26.91 13.75 -17.01
C TRP A 239 -27.15 13.02 -18.33
N THR A 240 -28.36 13.04 -18.89
CA THR A 240 -28.72 12.27 -20.09
C THR A 240 -27.84 12.54 -21.33
N PRO A 241 -27.35 13.76 -21.62
CA PRO A 241 -26.46 13.99 -22.77
C PRO A 241 -25.05 13.43 -22.59
N PHE A 242 -24.69 13.05 -21.36
CA PHE A 242 -23.35 12.61 -20.97
C PHE A 242 -23.28 11.10 -20.70
N LEU A 243 -24.42 10.39 -20.73
CA LEU A 243 -24.48 8.94 -20.53
C LEU A 243 -24.44 8.21 -21.89
N ILE A 244 -23.53 7.25 -22.01
CA ILE A 244 -23.44 6.30 -23.13
C ILE A 244 -23.62 4.90 -22.55
N SER A 245 -24.79 4.30 -22.78
CA SER A 245 -25.14 3.00 -22.23
C SER A 245 -25.62 1.98 -23.27
N GLY A 246 -25.87 0.74 -22.82
CA GLY A 246 -26.22 -0.37 -23.70
C GLY A 246 -24.99 -0.99 -24.38
N PRO A 247 -25.13 -1.54 -25.60
CA PRO A 247 -24.01 -2.18 -26.31
C PRO A 247 -22.79 -1.26 -26.47
N TYR A 248 -23.03 0.04 -26.74
CA TYR A 248 -22.00 1.07 -26.88
C TYR A 248 -21.34 1.49 -25.55
N GLY A 249 -21.87 1.01 -24.42
CA GLY A 249 -21.25 1.17 -23.10
C GLY A 249 -20.14 0.16 -22.81
N ARG A 250 -19.98 -0.88 -23.66
CA ARG A 250 -18.87 -1.84 -23.55
C ARG A 250 -17.59 -1.20 -24.11
N PRO A 251 -16.43 -1.28 -23.41
CA PRO A 251 -15.18 -0.65 -23.84
C PRO A 251 -14.81 -0.99 -25.30
N ALA A 252 -14.92 -2.28 -25.66
CA ALA A 252 -14.63 -2.79 -27.00
C ALA A 252 -15.34 -2.02 -28.12
N LEU A 253 -16.66 -1.93 -28.01
CA LEU A 253 -17.50 -1.29 -29.01
C LEU A 253 -17.41 0.22 -28.92
N PHE A 254 -17.35 0.77 -27.70
CA PHE A 254 -17.23 2.21 -27.47
C PHE A 254 -16.06 2.82 -28.23
N PHE A 255 -14.85 2.29 -28.04
CA PHE A 255 -13.64 2.86 -28.64
C PHE A 255 -13.60 2.67 -30.16
N THR A 256 -14.03 1.51 -30.66
CA THR A 256 -14.10 1.23 -32.11
C THR A 256 -15.07 2.20 -32.80
N GLU A 257 -16.23 2.43 -32.21
CA GLU A 257 -17.24 3.34 -32.76
C GLU A 257 -16.84 4.80 -32.64
N LEU A 258 -16.17 5.17 -31.53
CA LEU A 258 -15.62 6.51 -31.35
C LEU A 258 -14.54 6.80 -32.40
N GLU A 259 -13.64 5.85 -32.66
CA GLU A 259 -12.64 5.95 -33.72
C GLU A 259 -13.28 6.11 -35.10
N ALA A 260 -14.30 5.30 -35.41
CA ALA A 260 -15.02 5.38 -36.69
C ALA A 260 -15.69 6.74 -36.89
N LEU A 261 -16.23 7.35 -35.84
CA LEU A 261 -16.85 8.68 -35.90
C LEU A 261 -15.82 9.82 -36.04
N LEU A 262 -14.63 9.65 -35.46
CA LEU A 262 -13.53 10.62 -35.55
C LEU A 262 -12.71 10.50 -36.84
N SER A 263 -12.76 9.33 -37.48
CA SER A 263 -12.06 9.01 -38.72
C SER A 263 -13.06 8.73 -39.85
N PRO A 264 -13.73 9.75 -40.42
CA PRO A 264 -14.77 9.55 -41.45
C PRO A 264 -14.26 8.99 -42.80
N GLY A 265 -13.03 8.47 -42.86
CA GLY A 265 -12.37 7.96 -44.08
C GLY A 265 -12.18 6.44 -44.16
N ARG A 266 -12.55 5.62 -43.17
CA ARG A 266 -12.49 4.15 -43.31
C ARG A 266 -13.81 3.61 -43.86
N ALA A 267 -13.98 3.74 -45.17
CA ALA A 267 -14.82 2.82 -45.91
C ALA A 267 -14.32 1.39 -45.66
N ILE A 268 -15.29 0.51 -45.45
CA ILE A 268 -15.12 -0.91 -45.16
C ILE A 268 -14.41 -1.56 -46.35
N GLU A 269 -13.11 -1.87 -46.25
CA GLU A 269 -12.52 -2.92 -47.08
C GLU A 269 -12.94 -4.26 -46.48
N VAL A 270 -14.13 -4.72 -46.89
CA VAL A 270 -14.49 -6.13 -46.79
C VAL A 270 -13.56 -6.87 -47.75
N ARG A 271 -12.47 -7.46 -47.25
CA ARG A 271 -11.82 -8.54 -47.98
C ARG A 271 -12.68 -9.78 -47.83
N VAL A 272 -13.56 -9.96 -48.82
CA VAL A 272 -14.25 -11.22 -49.11
C VAL A 272 -13.19 -12.29 -49.26
N THR A 273 -13.28 -13.31 -48.41
CA THR A 273 -12.55 -14.57 -48.56
C THR A 273 -13.19 -15.32 -49.71
N GLU A 274 -12.54 -15.35 -50.87
CA GLU A 274 -12.83 -16.34 -51.90
C GLU A 274 -12.01 -17.61 -51.64
N LEU A 275 -12.75 -18.70 -51.44
CA LEU A 275 -12.26 -20.07 -51.28
C LEU A 275 -12.55 -20.84 -52.58
N ALA A 276 -11.51 -21.05 -53.39
CA ALA A 276 -11.32 -22.14 -54.36
C ALA A 276 -10.03 -21.80 -55.13
N GLY A 277 -8.93 -22.53 -55.13
CA GLY A 277 -8.73 -23.97 -55.04
C GLY A 277 -7.94 -24.38 -56.29
N GLN A 278 -6.66 -24.77 -56.14
CA GLN A 278 -5.97 -25.85 -56.88
C GLN A 278 -4.44 -25.84 -56.64
N ARG A 279 -3.97 -26.95 -56.04
CA ARG A 279 -2.76 -27.79 -56.27
C ARG A 279 -1.60 -27.17 -57.11
N SER A 280 -0.31 -27.32 -56.80
CA SER A 280 0.46 -28.50 -56.35
C SER A 280 1.97 -28.22 -56.09
N ALA A 281 2.57 -28.96 -55.15
CA ALA A 281 3.97 -29.47 -55.07
C ALA A 281 5.11 -28.56 -54.52
N PRO A 282 6.19 -29.13 -53.93
CA PRO A 282 6.67 -28.76 -52.59
C PRO A 282 8.07 -28.09 -52.57
N ALA A 283 8.36 -27.32 -51.51
CA ALA A 283 9.70 -26.80 -51.22
C ALA A 283 10.08 -27.25 -49.80
N ALA A 284 10.98 -28.23 -49.67
CA ALA A 284 12.43 -28.05 -49.60
C ALA A 284 12.87 -27.60 -48.19
N ILE A 285 13.16 -28.60 -47.38
CA ILE A 285 13.88 -28.52 -46.11
C ILE A 285 15.32 -28.08 -46.41
N ALA A 286 15.81 -27.06 -45.72
CA ALA A 286 17.19 -26.58 -45.76
C ALA A 286 17.77 -26.52 -44.33
N PRO A 287 19.09 -26.71 -44.16
CA PRO A 287 19.62 -27.65 -43.18
C PRO A 287 20.17 -27.00 -41.91
N GLN A 288 20.05 -27.77 -40.81
CA GLN A 288 20.82 -27.59 -39.58
C GLN A 288 22.30 -27.86 -39.86
N GLN A 289 23.17 -26.96 -39.41
CA GLN A 289 24.62 -27.18 -39.45
C GLN A 289 25.10 -28.03 -38.26
N PRO A 290 26.16 -28.85 -38.45
CA PRO A 290 26.53 -29.91 -37.51
C PRO A 290 27.50 -29.43 -36.43
N ILE A 291 27.26 -29.90 -35.20
CA ILE A 291 28.18 -29.76 -34.06
C ILE A 291 29.05 -31.02 -33.99
N GLY A 292 30.37 -30.84 -33.92
CA GLY A 292 31.31 -31.84 -33.42
C GLY A 292 32.76 -31.36 -33.49
N PRO A 293 33.72 -32.03 -32.84
CA PRO A 293 33.65 -32.83 -31.62
C PRO A 293 34.54 -32.26 -30.48
N TYR A 294 34.26 -32.69 -29.24
CA TYR A 294 35.07 -32.43 -28.05
C TYR A 294 36.49 -33.01 -28.15
N PRO A 295 37.47 -32.37 -27.46
CA PRO A 295 38.54 -33.10 -26.78
C PRO A 295 38.46 -32.97 -25.25
N LEU A 296 38.83 -34.07 -24.59
CA LEU A 296 38.88 -34.28 -23.15
C LEU A 296 40.11 -33.66 -22.47
N SER A 297 39.90 -33.26 -21.20
CA SER A 297 40.82 -33.33 -20.04
C SER A 297 42.05 -32.41 -20.01
N THR A 298 42.07 -31.46 -19.06
CA THR A 298 43.12 -31.32 -18.02
C THR A 298 42.61 -30.50 -16.83
N SER A 299 42.71 -31.10 -15.63
CA SER A 299 42.96 -30.55 -14.27
C SER A 299 42.43 -29.18 -13.82
N PRO A 300 41.84 -29.06 -12.61
CA PRO A 300 41.47 -27.76 -12.05
C PRO A 300 42.71 -26.97 -11.59
N SER A 301 42.87 -25.75 -12.11
CA SER A 301 43.82 -24.77 -11.62
C SER A 301 43.38 -24.21 -10.27
N THR A 302 44.26 -24.32 -9.30
CA THR A 302 44.26 -23.71 -7.96
C THR A 302 43.77 -22.25 -7.97
N PRO A 303 42.89 -21.82 -7.05
CA PRO A 303 42.62 -20.40 -6.86
C PRO A 303 43.87 -19.74 -6.29
N ALA A 304 44.31 -18.65 -6.92
CA ALA A 304 45.40 -17.81 -6.44
C ALA A 304 45.12 -17.34 -5.01
N ALA A 305 46.09 -17.53 -4.12
CA ALA A 305 46.06 -17.06 -2.76
C ALA A 305 45.99 -15.52 -2.72
N LEU A 306 44.99 -14.99 -2.02
CA LEU A 306 44.96 -13.58 -1.61
C LEU A 306 46.08 -13.32 -0.59
N PRO A 307 46.72 -12.14 -0.62
CA PRO A 307 47.84 -11.84 0.25
C PRO A 307 47.41 -11.83 1.72
N ILE A 308 48.14 -12.61 2.53
CA ILE A 308 48.07 -12.62 3.98
C ILE A 308 48.96 -11.50 4.52
N GLY A 309 48.37 -10.64 5.35
CA GLY A 309 49.01 -9.56 6.09
C GLY A 309 48.12 -8.33 6.02
N SER A 310 47.39 -7.94 7.06
CA SER A 310 47.91 -7.60 8.38
C SER A 310 46.80 -7.60 9.43
N GLY A 311 47.08 -8.17 10.62
CA GLY A 311 46.44 -7.87 11.89
C GLY A 311 44.90 -7.87 11.93
N LEU A 312 44.31 -8.99 12.33
CA LEU A 312 42.97 -9.00 12.95
C LEU A 312 43.05 -8.20 14.26
N ALA A 313 42.97 -6.88 14.17
CA ALA A 313 42.38 -6.10 15.24
C ALA A 313 40.97 -6.67 15.42
N LEU A 314 40.70 -7.25 16.59
CA LEU A 314 39.33 -7.57 17.02
C LEU A 314 38.48 -6.34 16.74
N GLN A 315 37.64 -6.38 15.70
CA GLN A 315 36.73 -5.28 15.45
C GLN A 315 35.89 -5.11 16.72
N PRO A 316 35.80 -3.90 17.28
CA PRO A 316 35.03 -3.68 18.49
C PRO A 316 33.60 -4.17 18.24
N LYS A 317 33.12 -5.06 19.12
CA LYS A 317 31.77 -5.59 19.05
C LYS A 317 30.81 -4.40 18.95
N PRO A 318 29.83 -4.40 18.03
CA PRO A 318 28.88 -3.30 17.90
C PRO A 318 28.23 -3.03 19.25
N GLN A 319 28.41 -1.82 19.79
CA GLN A 319 27.76 -1.38 21.02
C GLN A 319 26.76 -0.27 20.69
N ALA A 320 25.63 -0.27 21.39
CA ALA A 320 24.65 0.81 21.38
C ALA A 320 24.40 1.24 22.82
N ASP A 321 24.10 2.51 23.07
CA ASP A 321 23.65 2.93 24.41
C ASP A 321 22.18 2.60 24.60
N VAL A 322 21.38 2.85 23.56
CA VAL A 322 19.94 2.61 23.54
C VAL A 322 19.54 1.79 22.32
N LEU A 323 18.80 0.72 22.57
CA LEU A 323 18.13 -0.06 21.54
C LEU A 323 16.66 0.39 21.41
N LEU A 324 16.32 0.96 20.27
CA LEU A 324 14.94 1.22 19.88
C LEU A 324 14.32 -0.03 19.28
N VAL A 325 13.12 -0.39 19.73
CA VAL A 325 12.39 -1.55 19.20
C VAL A 325 11.07 -1.08 18.64
N THR A 326 10.84 -1.33 17.37
CA THR A 326 9.56 -1.13 16.67
C THR A 326 9.02 -2.48 16.21
N VAL A 327 7.75 -2.54 15.82
CA VAL A 327 7.09 -3.81 15.50
C VAL A 327 6.49 -3.74 14.10
N THR A 328 5.51 -2.86 13.92
CA THR A 328 4.86 -2.71 12.62
C THR A 328 5.68 -1.83 11.68
N GLU A 329 5.50 -1.98 10.38
CA GLU A 329 6.17 -1.13 9.38
C GLU A 329 5.87 0.36 9.60
N VAL A 330 4.65 0.70 10.01
CA VAL A 330 4.27 2.10 10.31
C VAL A 330 5.08 2.66 11.48
N GLU A 331 5.39 1.84 12.49
CA GLU A 331 6.22 2.25 13.64
C GLU A 331 7.68 2.39 13.25
N ALA A 332 8.21 1.42 12.50
CA ALA A 332 9.58 1.44 12.00
C ALA A 332 9.83 2.66 11.12
N LEU A 333 8.93 2.93 10.16
CA LEU A 333 9.00 4.10 9.29
C LEU A 333 8.88 5.41 10.07
N ALA A 334 8.04 5.46 11.11
CA ALA A 334 7.90 6.67 11.94
C ALA A 334 9.19 7.01 12.69
N VAL A 335 9.94 6.00 13.16
CA VAL A 335 11.27 6.21 13.77
C VAL A 335 12.29 6.58 12.70
N LEU A 336 12.41 5.80 11.62
CA LEU A 336 13.41 6.03 10.56
C LEU A 336 13.24 7.41 9.89
N ALA A 337 12.01 7.91 9.76
CA ALA A 337 11.76 9.24 9.22
C ALA A 337 12.38 10.39 10.05
N LEU A 338 12.71 10.14 11.33
CA LEU A 338 13.38 11.13 12.18
C LEU A 338 14.91 11.09 12.04
N PHE A 339 15.46 10.07 11.37
CA PHE A 339 16.89 9.84 11.17
C PHE A 339 17.17 9.70 9.67
N PRO A 340 17.39 10.82 8.95
CA PRO A 340 17.54 10.78 7.48
C PRO A 340 18.80 10.04 7.02
N GLN A 341 19.77 9.83 7.91
CA GLN A 341 20.98 9.06 7.66
C GLN A 341 21.05 7.93 8.67
N PHE A 342 20.99 6.69 8.19
CA PHE A 342 21.21 5.50 9.00
C PHE A 342 21.92 4.43 8.19
N GLU A 343 22.69 3.58 8.88
CA GLU A 343 23.35 2.43 8.27
C GLU A 343 22.60 1.14 8.61
N ARG A 344 22.73 0.12 7.77
CA ARG A 344 22.20 -1.21 8.05
C ARG A 344 23.33 -2.13 8.50
N ARG A 345 23.12 -2.85 9.60
CA ARG A 345 23.95 -3.98 10.01
C ARG A 345 23.12 -5.24 10.10
N TYR A 346 23.65 -6.32 9.56
CA TYR A 346 23.03 -7.64 9.58
C TYR A 346 23.72 -8.46 10.67
N ILE A 347 23.02 -8.72 11.77
CA ILE A 347 23.58 -9.44 12.92
C ILE A 347 22.61 -10.57 13.26
N GLY A 348 23.09 -11.81 13.27
CA GLY A 348 22.26 -12.98 13.49
C GLY A 348 21.14 -13.05 12.45
N GLN A 349 19.89 -13.15 12.90
CA GLN A 349 18.71 -13.25 12.04
C GLN A 349 18.01 -11.90 11.80
N LYS A 350 18.57 -10.80 12.33
CA LYS A 350 17.92 -9.49 12.32
C LYS A 350 18.75 -8.43 11.58
N THR A 351 18.02 -7.47 11.03
CA THR A 351 18.60 -6.24 10.49
C THR A 351 18.48 -5.15 11.55
N TYR A 352 19.61 -4.53 11.87
CA TYR A 352 19.74 -3.42 12.80
C TYR A 352 20.02 -2.13 12.02
N TYR A 353 19.35 -1.06 12.39
CA TYR A 353 19.48 0.27 11.79
C TYR A 353 20.27 1.15 12.75
N LEU A 354 21.45 1.58 12.35
CA LEU A 354 22.30 2.45 13.14
C LEU A 354 21.85 3.88 12.88
N LEU A 355 21.20 4.48 13.87
CA LEU A 355 20.57 5.80 13.75
C LEU A 355 21.54 6.95 14.07
N GLY A 356 22.79 6.60 14.42
CA GLY A 356 23.81 7.56 14.84
C GLY A 356 23.71 7.90 16.32
N GLU A 357 24.15 9.11 16.66
CA GLU A 357 24.19 9.61 18.03
C GLU A 357 23.21 10.76 18.21
N VAL A 358 22.49 10.77 19.32
CA VAL A 358 21.65 11.89 19.75
C VAL A 358 22.09 12.32 21.13
N SER A 359 22.59 13.56 21.23
CA SER A 359 23.02 14.17 22.50
C SER A 359 23.94 13.25 23.33
N GLY A 360 24.99 12.69 22.73
CA GLY A 360 25.91 11.78 23.40
C GLY A 360 25.46 10.32 23.46
N THR A 361 24.25 9.99 23.02
CA THR A 361 23.68 8.64 23.15
C THR A 361 23.66 7.91 21.81
N SER A 362 24.37 6.79 21.69
CA SER A 362 24.36 5.95 20.49
C SER A 362 23.05 5.16 20.37
N LEU A 363 22.37 5.31 19.23
CA LEU A 363 21.06 4.73 18.96
C LEU A 363 21.11 3.66 17.87
N VAL A 364 20.54 2.50 18.16
CA VAL A 364 20.29 1.45 17.17
C VAL A 364 18.81 1.05 17.23
N MET A 365 18.19 0.86 16.07
CA MET A 365 16.82 0.34 15.98
C MET A 365 16.80 -1.08 15.43
N VAL A 366 15.92 -1.91 15.96
CA VAL A 366 15.55 -3.21 15.39
C VAL A 366 14.04 -3.31 15.25
N GLN A 367 13.57 -4.01 14.22
CA GLN A 367 12.16 -4.31 14.03
C GLN A 367 11.84 -5.75 14.47
N SER A 368 10.87 -5.86 15.38
CA SER A 368 10.23 -7.11 15.81
C SER A 368 9.06 -7.46 14.88
N GLU A 369 8.63 -8.72 14.90
CA GLU A 369 7.31 -9.11 14.43
C GLU A 369 6.27 -8.90 15.54
N MET A 370 4.99 -8.86 15.15
CA MET A 370 3.87 -8.68 16.07
C MET A 370 3.76 -9.83 17.07
N GLY A 371 3.39 -9.50 18.30
CA GLY A 371 3.28 -10.48 19.39
C GLY A 371 4.59 -10.73 20.14
N GLN A 372 4.49 -11.45 21.25
CA GLN A 372 5.60 -11.67 22.18
C GLN A 372 6.30 -13.02 21.97
N GLY A 373 5.58 -14.09 21.62
CA GLY A 373 6.08 -15.47 21.61
C GLY A 373 6.53 -16.05 20.26
N GLY A 374 6.29 -15.34 19.14
CA GLY A 374 6.69 -15.80 17.80
C GLY A 374 8.21 -15.84 17.57
N THR A 375 8.66 -16.53 16.53
CA THR A 375 10.10 -16.64 16.19
C THR A 375 10.76 -15.28 15.94
N GLY A 376 10.03 -14.34 15.34
CA GLY A 376 10.47 -12.95 15.21
C GLY A 376 9.84 -12.00 16.24
N GLY A 377 9.09 -12.51 17.22
CA GLY A 377 8.36 -11.73 18.23
C GLY A 377 9.27 -10.98 19.20
N SER A 378 8.65 -10.17 20.07
CA SER A 378 9.38 -9.19 20.87
C SER A 378 10.36 -9.81 21.86
N LEU A 379 10.02 -10.95 22.49
CA LEU A 379 10.89 -11.62 23.45
C LEU A 379 12.24 -12.01 22.83
N LEU A 380 12.21 -12.67 21.68
CA LEU A 380 13.42 -13.13 21.00
C LEU A 380 14.18 -11.97 20.35
N THR A 381 13.47 -11.04 19.72
CA THR A 381 14.09 -9.86 19.08
C THR A 381 14.84 -8.99 20.10
N VAL A 382 14.21 -8.70 21.25
CA VAL A 382 14.86 -7.91 22.32
C VAL A 382 16.02 -8.69 22.93
N SER A 383 15.86 -9.98 23.19
CA SER A 383 16.93 -10.83 23.74
C SER A 383 18.15 -10.92 22.82
N GLU A 384 17.94 -11.06 21.52
CA GLU A 384 18.99 -11.05 20.50
C GLU A 384 19.68 -9.68 20.44
N GLY A 385 18.89 -8.59 20.38
CA GLY A 385 19.41 -7.23 20.43
C GLY A 385 20.27 -6.94 21.67
N ILE A 386 19.82 -7.36 22.86
CA ILE A 386 20.59 -7.17 24.09
C ILE A 386 21.92 -7.93 24.06
N ARG A 387 21.92 -9.19 23.61
CA ARG A 387 23.16 -10.01 23.57
C ARG A 387 24.17 -9.48 22.56
N HIS A 388 23.72 -9.01 21.41
CA HIS A 388 24.59 -8.55 20.34
C HIS A 388 25.08 -7.12 20.53
N LEU A 389 24.22 -6.21 21.01
CA LEU A 389 24.52 -4.79 21.08
C LEU A 389 24.83 -4.29 22.50
N GLN A 390 24.50 -5.07 23.52
CA GLN A 390 24.71 -4.74 24.94
C GLN A 390 24.23 -3.32 25.32
N PRO A 391 22.99 -2.95 24.96
CA PRO A 391 22.44 -1.64 25.29
C PRO A 391 22.26 -1.46 26.79
N ARG A 392 22.40 -0.22 27.24
CA ARG A 392 22.09 0.17 28.63
C ARG A 392 20.59 0.29 28.84
N ALA A 393 19.85 0.67 27.81
CA ALA A 393 18.39 0.76 27.84
C ALA A 393 17.74 0.25 26.54
N VAL A 394 16.54 -0.31 26.68
CA VAL A 394 15.66 -0.67 25.55
C VAL A 394 14.40 0.19 25.61
N ILE A 395 14.10 0.89 24.51
CA ILE A 395 12.89 1.69 24.38
C ILE A 395 12.04 1.09 23.26
N MET A 396 10.88 0.56 23.63
CA MET A 396 9.94 0.06 22.62
C MET A 396 8.95 1.16 22.26
N VAL A 397 8.94 1.53 20.98
CA VAL A 397 8.14 2.63 20.44
C VAL A 397 7.08 2.07 19.52
N GLY A 398 5.84 2.53 19.66
CA GLY A 398 4.80 2.06 18.75
C GLY A 398 3.39 2.60 18.96
N ILE A 399 2.41 1.78 18.59
CA ILE A 399 0.97 2.07 18.72
C ILE A 399 0.30 1.14 19.73
N ALA A 400 -0.79 1.64 20.33
CA ALA A 400 -1.62 0.93 21.29
C ALA A 400 -3.10 1.26 21.05
N PHE A 401 -3.99 0.49 21.68
CA PHE A 401 -5.37 0.91 21.87
C PHE A 401 -5.55 1.63 23.21
N GLY A 402 -6.47 2.59 23.26
CA GLY A 402 -6.85 3.27 24.50
C GLY A 402 -7.98 2.55 25.24
N LEU A 403 -8.06 2.77 26.55
CA LEU A 403 -9.09 2.18 27.43
C LEU A 403 -10.01 3.23 28.07
N LYS A 404 -9.70 4.52 27.94
CA LYS A 404 -10.45 5.61 28.60
C LYS A 404 -10.90 6.66 27.57
N PRO A 405 -11.83 6.34 26.66
CA PRO A 405 -12.21 7.23 25.56
C PRO A 405 -12.75 8.60 26.00
N GLU A 406 -13.28 8.70 27.21
CA GLU A 406 -13.73 9.97 27.80
C GLU A 406 -12.57 10.92 28.21
N GLU A 407 -11.39 10.36 28.48
CA GLU A 407 -10.20 11.10 28.94
C GLU A 407 -9.09 11.17 27.87
N GLN A 408 -9.16 10.29 26.87
CA GLN A 408 -8.10 10.02 25.91
C GLN A 408 -8.54 10.38 24.50
N ARG A 409 -7.57 10.67 23.63
CA ARG A 409 -7.78 10.93 22.20
C ARG A 409 -6.84 10.11 21.34
N ILE A 410 -7.25 9.85 20.10
CA ILE A 410 -6.37 9.24 19.09
C ILE A 410 -5.12 10.11 18.88
N GLY A 411 -3.96 9.48 19.06
CA GLY A 411 -2.64 10.10 19.01
C GLY A 411 -2.11 10.59 20.36
N ASP A 412 -2.89 10.49 21.44
CA ASP A 412 -2.33 10.68 22.79
C ASP A 412 -1.27 9.60 23.05
N ILE A 413 -0.20 9.98 23.73
CA ILE A 413 0.96 9.14 24.00
C ILE A 413 0.77 8.48 25.37
N LEU A 414 0.94 7.16 25.40
CA LEU A 414 0.90 6.31 26.58
C LEU A 414 2.31 5.84 26.91
N VAL A 415 2.81 6.22 28.08
CA VAL A 415 4.09 5.74 28.60
C VAL A 415 3.81 4.73 29.71
N ALA A 416 4.33 3.51 29.55
CA ALA A 416 4.15 2.48 30.56
C ALA A 416 4.95 2.83 31.82
N ARG A 417 4.22 3.15 32.89
CA ARG A 417 4.75 3.08 34.25
C ARG A 417 4.90 1.62 34.66
N GLN A 418 3.89 0.82 34.31
CA GLN A 418 3.83 -0.61 34.57
C GLN A 418 3.24 -1.33 33.37
N ILE A 419 3.59 -2.61 33.21
CA ILE A 419 2.98 -3.52 32.25
C ILE A 419 2.40 -4.72 33.00
N LEU A 420 1.20 -5.14 32.61
CA LEU A 420 0.57 -6.38 33.06
C LEU A 420 0.34 -7.29 31.85
N ALA A 421 0.96 -8.48 31.87
CA ALA A 421 0.75 -9.50 30.84
C ALA A 421 -0.60 -10.20 31.07
N TYR A 422 -1.60 -9.94 30.22
CA TYR A 422 -2.94 -10.47 30.41
C TYR A 422 -3.13 -11.91 29.92
N GLU A 423 -2.11 -12.53 29.32
CA GLU A 423 -2.18 -13.97 28.96
C GLU A 423 -1.92 -14.88 30.17
N LEU A 424 -1.22 -14.37 31.19
CA LEU A 424 -0.91 -15.14 32.41
C LEU A 424 -2.13 -15.12 33.34
N GLN A 425 -3.05 -16.06 33.12
CA GLN A 425 -4.31 -16.13 33.85
C GLN A 425 -4.68 -17.58 34.22
N ALA A 426 -5.40 -17.73 35.33
CA ALA A 426 -6.11 -18.97 35.66
C ALA A 426 -7.58 -18.83 35.26
N VAL A 427 -8.05 -19.74 34.41
CA VAL A 427 -9.46 -19.85 34.04
C VAL A 427 -10.06 -20.99 34.85
N VAL A 428 -11.03 -20.68 35.71
CA VAL A 428 -11.68 -21.64 36.60
C VAL A 428 -13.15 -21.72 36.24
N ALA A 429 -13.70 -22.93 36.15
CA ALA A 429 -15.12 -23.16 36.03
C ALA A 429 -15.64 -23.76 37.35
N HIS A 430 -16.62 -23.12 37.98
CA HIS A 430 -17.30 -23.62 39.17
C HIS A 430 -18.80 -23.35 39.07
N GLU A 431 -19.63 -24.37 39.31
CA GLU A 431 -21.10 -24.26 39.27
C GLU A 431 -21.64 -23.59 37.99
N GLY A 432 -21.05 -23.92 36.82
CA GLY A 432 -21.46 -23.36 35.53
C GLY A 432 -21.03 -21.90 35.29
N ARG A 433 -20.32 -21.25 36.23
CA ARG A 433 -19.72 -19.93 36.05
C ARG A 433 -18.24 -20.05 35.71
N ARG A 434 -17.82 -19.33 34.67
CA ARG A 434 -16.41 -19.20 34.26
C ARG A 434 -15.83 -17.92 34.87
N SER A 435 -14.75 -18.03 35.62
CA SER A 435 -14.03 -16.91 36.22
C SER A 435 -12.57 -16.90 35.75
N VAL A 436 -12.01 -15.70 35.60
CA VAL A 436 -10.65 -15.47 35.11
C VAL A 436 -9.89 -14.69 36.17
N TYR A 437 -8.74 -15.21 36.59
CA TYR A 437 -7.89 -14.60 37.62
C TYR A 437 -6.50 -14.32 37.06
N PRO A 438 -5.99 -13.08 37.15
CA PRO A 438 -4.60 -12.77 36.79
C PRO A 438 -3.61 -13.59 37.62
N ARG A 439 -2.52 -14.04 36.98
CA ARG A 439 -1.42 -14.81 37.61
C ARG A 439 -0.05 -14.16 37.41
N GLY A 440 0.03 -13.07 36.66
CA GLY A 440 1.25 -12.28 36.47
C GLY A 440 1.30 -11.05 37.39
N ASP A 441 2.52 -10.63 37.71
CA ASP A 441 2.77 -9.37 38.43
C ASP A 441 2.64 -8.16 37.50
N ARG A 442 2.38 -6.99 38.10
CA ARG A 442 2.56 -5.70 37.41
C ARG A 442 4.05 -5.35 37.43
N ILE A 443 4.68 -5.36 36.26
CA ILE A 443 6.12 -5.08 36.13
C ILE A 443 6.35 -3.59 35.91
N THR A 444 7.12 -2.95 36.79
CA THR A 444 7.42 -1.52 36.74
C THR A 444 8.60 -1.23 35.81
N ALA A 445 8.47 -0.17 35.00
CA ALA A 445 9.55 0.33 34.14
C ALA A 445 10.71 0.94 34.94
N SER A 446 11.86 1.13 34.29
CA SER A 446 13.05 1.67 34.96
C SER A 446 12.78 3.02 35.64
N PRO A 447 13.14 3.20 36.94
CA PRO A 447 13.02 4.50 37.61
C PRO A 447 13.79 5.61 36.88
N LEU A 448 14.96 5.31 36.32
CA LEU A 448 15.76 6.24 35.54
C LEU A 448 14.98 6.70 34.29
N LEU A 449 14.52 5.75 33.47
CA LEU A 449 13.78 6.09 32.26
C LEU A 449 12.46 6.79 32.58
N LEU A 450 11.73 6.37 33.62
CA LEU A 450 10.52 7.04 34.05
C LEU A 450 10.77 8.50 34.47
N ASP A 451 11.87 8.77 35.19
CA ASP A 451 12.25 10.13 35.53
C ASP A 451 12.54 10.97 34.27
N ARG A 452 13.37 10.46 33.36
CA ARG A 452 13.71 11.17 32.10
C ARG A 452 12.48 11.44 31.23
N PHE A 453 11.60 10.47 31.07
CA PHE A 453 10.37 10.64 30.29
C PHE A 453 9.38 11.59 30.97
N LYS A 454 9.24 11.55 32.30
CA LYS A 454 8.43 12.53 33.04
C LYS A 454 8.98 13.94 32.94
N SER A 455 10.30 14.09 33.01
CA SER A 455 10.96 15.38 32.82
C SER A 455 10.71 15.90 31.41
N GLY A 456 10.92 15.06 30.38
CA GLY A 456 10.73 15.46 29.00
C GLY A 456 9.28 15.76 28.62
N ALA A 457 8.29 15.16 29.31
CA ALA A 457 6.89 15.52 29.16
C ALA A 457 6.59 16.97 29.58
N LYS A 458 7.39 17.58 30.48
CA LYS A 458 7.22 18.98 30.92
C LYS A 458 7.59 20.00 29.83
N SER A 459 8.52 19.64 28.96
CA SER A 459 8.98 20.48 27.84
C SER A 459 8.36 20.09 26.49
N TRP A 460 7.51 19.07 26.48
CA TRP A 460 6.86 18.56 25.28
C TRP A 460 5.69 19.44 24.86
N GLN A 461 5.66 19.84 23.59
CA GLN A 461 4.62 20.71 23.00
C GLN A 461 3.66 19.96 22.05
N GLY A 462 3.75 18.62 21.99
CA GLY A 462 2.91 17.81 21.12
C GLY A 462 1.66 17.26 21.81
N GLN A 463 1.23 16.06 21.41
CA GLN A 463 0.04 15.43 21.99
C GLN A 463 0.20 15.10 23.47
N ARG A 464 -0.93 15.00 24.17
CA ARG A 464 -0.99 14.69 25.60
C ARG A 464 -0.23 13.39 25.89
N VAL A 465 0.57 13.41 26.94
CA VAL A 465 1.33 12.26 27.43
C VAL A 465 0.70 11.78 28.73
N GLN A 466 0.37 10.49 28.82
CA GLN A 466 -0.20 9.86 30.00
C GLN A 466 0.70 8.70 30.46
N PHE A 467 1.04 8.70 31.74
CA PHE A 467 1.80 7.62 32.37
C PHE A 467 0.86 6.71 33.14
N GLY A 468 0.99 5.39 32.98
CA GLY A 468 0.12 4.45 33.70
C GLY A 468 0.38 2.99 33.38
N LEU A 469 -0.58 2.15 33.73
CA LEU A 469 -0.53 0.72 33.47
C LEU A 469 -0.96 0.41 32.03
N LEU A 470 -0.14 -0.34 31.28
CA LEU A 470 -0.53 -0.91 29.99
C LEU A 470 -0.72 -2.43 30.09
N LEU A 471 -1.75 -2.93 29.42
CA LEU A 471 -2.01 -4.36 29.26
C LEU A 471 -1.27 -4.88 28.03
N SER A 472 -0.61 -6.04 28.14
CA SER A 472 0.12 -6.66 27.03
C SER A 472 -0.26 -8.13 26.86
N GLY A 473 -0.43 -8.59 25.62
CA GLY A 473 -0.75 -9.99 25.33
C GLY A 473 -0.78 -10.29 23.83
N GLU A 474 -1.10 -11.53 23.43
CA GLU A 474 -0.84 -12.00 22.05
C GLU A 474 -1.95 -11.64 21.05
N LYS A 475 -3.09 -11.14 21.53
CA LYS A 475 -4.28 -10.95 20.70
C LYS A 475 -4.36 -9.53 20.18
N MET A 476 -4.60 -9.39 18.87
CA MET A 476 -5.11 -8.14 18.32
C MET A 476 -6.58 -8.01 18.70
N ILE A 477 -6.88 -7.17 19.70
CA ILE A 477 -8.24 -7.03 20.22
C ILE A 477 -9.04 -6.10 19.31
N ASN A 478 -10.08 -6.62 18.67
CA ASN A 478 -11.09 -5.85 17.92
C ASN A 478 -12.51 -6.22 18.39
N ASP A 479 -12.68 -6.32 19.70
CA ASP A 479 -13.89 -6.79 20.33
C ASP A 479 -14.12 -5.95 21.60
N LYS A 480 -15.20 -5.17 21.58
CA LYS A 480 -15.55 -4.26 22.68
C LYS A 480 -15.77 -5.03 23.99
N GLU A 481 -16.47 -6.16 23.93
CA GLU A 481 -16.82 -6.95 25.11
C GLU A 481 -15.57 -7.56 25.72
N TYR A 482 -14.71 -8.17 24.90
CA TYR A 482 -13.45 -8.73 25.38
C TYR A 482 -12.51 -7.66 25.96
N ARG A 483 -12.43 -6.49 25.30
CA ARG A 483 -11.67 -5.36 25.84
C ARG A 483 -12.21 -4.89 27.19
N ASP A 484 -13.53 -4.78 27.34
CA ASP A 484 -14.16 -4.35 28.59
C ASP A 484 -13.91 -5.38 29.71
N GLN A 485 -13.90 -6.67 29.40
CA GLN A 485 -13.49 -7.72 30.33
C GLN A 485 -12.03 -7.54 30.78
N LEU A 486 -11.11 -7.22 29.85
CA LEU A 486 -9.71 -6.94 30.19
C LEU A 486 -9.57 -5.68 31.06
N GLN A 487 -10.34 -4.63 30.79
CA GLN A 487 -10.36 -3.43 31.61
C GLN A 487 -10.94 -3.70 33.01
N ALA A 488 -11.93 -4.59 33.13
CA ALA A 488 -12.48 -5.00 34.42
C ALA A 488 -11.48 -5.80 35.26
N LEU A 489 -10.56 -6.53 34.64
CA LEU A 489 -9.47 -7.21 35.36
C LEU A 489 -8.50 -6.22 36.00
N ASP A 490 -8.29 -5.05 35.38
CA ASP A 490 -7.46 -4.00 35.95
C ASP A 490 -7.96 -2.59 35.59
N PRO A 491 -8.81 -1.97 36.44
CA PRO A 491 -9.42 -0.67 36.16
C PRO A 491 -8.42 0.50 36.05
N GLU A 492 -7.19 0.33 36.53
CA GLU A 492 -6.14 1.35 36.44
C GLU A 492 -5.48 1.38 35.05
N ALA A 493 -5.72 0.37 34.21
CA ALA A 493 -5.16 0.29 32.87
C ALA A 493 -5.59 1.48 32.00
N ILE A 494 -4.62 2.06 31.29
CA ILE A 494 -4.82 3.22 30.40
C ILE A 494 -4.81 2.84 28.93
N GLY A 495 -4.37 1.64 28.57
CA GLY A 495 -4.33 1.14 27.21
C GLY A 495 -3.78 -0.28 27.14
N GLY A 496 -3.65 -0.81 25.92
CA GLY A 496 -2.99 -2.09 25.71
C GLY A 496 -2.38 -2.27 24.31
N GLU A 497 -1.51 -3.26 24.21
CA GLU A 497 -0.70 -3.59 23.03
C GLU A 497 -0.27 -5.06 23.06
N MET A 498 0.65 -5.47 22.17
CA MET A 498 0.94 -6.89 21.92
C MET A 498 2.38 -7.36 22.20
N GLU A 499 3.30 -6.47 22.58
CA GLU A 499 4.74 -6.79 22.60
C GLU A 499 5.45 -6.49 23.92
N GLY A 500 4.88 -5.62 24.76
CA GLY A 500 5.47 -5.11 25.99
C GLY A 500 5.82 -6.19 27.02
N ALA A 501 5.05 -7.28 27.10
CA ALA A 501 5.38 -8.38 28.00
C ALA A 501 6.64 -9.16 27.57
N GLY A 502 6.87 -9.33 26.25
CA GLY A 502 8.13 -9.89 25.74
C GLY A 502 9.33 -8.94 25.95
N LEU A 503 9.12 -7.62 25.82
CA LEU A 503 10.11 -6.61 26.20
C LEU A 503 10.51 -6.74 27.68
N CYS A 504 9.52 -6.75 28.59
CA CYS A 504 9.77 -6.86 30.03
C CYS A 504 10.53 -8.14 30.37
N ALA A 505 10.08 -9.29 29.84
CA ALA A 505 10.69 -10.59 30.11
C ALA A 505 12.16 -10.61 29.67
N ALA A 506 12.48 -10.12 28.47
CA ALA A 506 13.86 -10.02 28.00
C ALA A 506 14.69 -9.04 28.86
N ALA A 507 14.19 -7.83 29.08
CA ALA A 507 14.90 -6.79 29.82
C ALA A 507 15.19 -7.19 31.27
N GLN A 508 14.23 -7.80 31.97
CA GLN A 508 14.43 -8.32 33.33
C GLN A 508 15.44 -9.47 33.35
N ARG A 509 15.38 -10.38 32.37
CA ARG A 509 16.31 -11.51 32.28
C ARG A 509 17.76 -11.05 32.16
N TYR A 510 18.00 -9.99 31.39
CA TYR A 510 19.34 -9.45 31.15
C TYR A 510 19.69 -8.23 32.01
N LYS A 511 18.80 -7.81 32.92
CA LYS A 511 18.97 -6.64 33.79
C LYS A 511 19.28 -5.35 33.03
N VAL A 512 18.57 -5.13 31.92
CA VAL A 512 18.67 -3.91 31.11
C VAL A 512 17.48 -3.01 31.41
N ASP A 513 17.71 -1.69 31.49
CA ASP A 513 16.63 -0.74 31.71
C ASP A 513 15.65 -0.76 30.53
N TRP A 514 14.35 -0.64 30.80
CA TRP A 514 13.35 -0.63 29.74
C TRP A 514 12.25 0.38 29.99
N ILE A 515 11.66 0.86 28.90
CA ILE A 515 10.42 1.63 28.89
C ILE A 515 9.63 1.37 27.60
N LEU A 516 8.31 1.41 27.69
CA LEU A 516 7.38 1.25 26.57
C LEU A 516 6.67 2.58 26.33
N VAL A 517 6.77 3.08 25.10
CA VAL A 517 6.17 4.34 24.65
C VAL A 517 5.28 4.06 23.45
N LYS A 518 3.97 4.07 23.67
CA LYS A 518 3.00 3.86 22.61
C LYS A 518 2.16 5.11 22.42
N ALA A 519 1.39 5.19 21.34
CA ALA A 519 0.33 6.18 21.21
C ALA A 519 -0.96 5.53 20.71
N ILE A 520 -2.10 6.13 21.05
CA ILE A 520 -3.41 5.55 20.80
C ILE A 520 -3.74 5.61 19.30
N ALA A 521 -3.85 4.46 18.65
CA ALA A 521 -4.30 4.33 17.26
C ALA A 521 -5.77 3.91 17.15
N ASP A 522 -6.31 3.18 18.13
CA ASP A 522 -7.71 2.76 18.15
C ASP A 522 -8.24 2.50 19.57
N TRP A 523 -9.47 1.99 19.68
CA TRP A 523 -10.16 1.74 20.94
C TRP A 523 -10.46 0.26 21.18
N ALA A 524 -9.97 -0.65 20.33
CA ALA A 524 -10.25 -2.09 20.44
C ALA A 524 -11.76 -2.43 20.55
N ASP A 525 -12.62 -1.70 19.85
CA ASP A 525 -14.08 -1.67 20.02
C ASP A 525 -14.89 -2.34 18.88
N GLY A 526 -14.23 -2.95 17.90
CA GLY A 526 -14.89 -3.48 16.70
C GLY A 526 -15.01 -2.47 15.55
N PHE A 527 -14.73 -1.17 15.77
CA PHE A 527 -14.84 -0.11 14.76
C PHE A 527 -13.48 0.36 14.23
N LYS A 528 -12.52 -0.57 14.07
CA LYS A 528 -11.15 -0.26 13.65
C LYS A 528 -10.99 0.18 12.19
N HIS A 529 -12.04 0.15 11.36
CA HIS A 529 -11.90 0.29 9.91
C HIS A 529 -11.86 1.74 9.40
N VAL A 530 -12.43 2.72 10.12
CA VAL A 530 -12.44 4.12 9.67
C VAL A 530 -11.10 4.79 10.00
N ASN A 531 -10.43 5.36 8.99
CA ASN A 531 -9.16 6.11 9.11
C ASN A 531 -8.01 5.32 9.78
N LYS A 532 -8.04 3.98 9.79
CA LYS A 532 -7.10 3.11 10.52
C LYS A 532 -5.65 3.52 10.27
N GLU A 533 -5.24 3.60 9.01
CA GLU A 533 -3.85 3.86 8.67
C GLU A 533 -3.42 5.29 9.06
N ARG A 534 -4.30 6.29 8.88
CA ARG A 534 -4.05 7.66 9.36
C ARG A 534 -3.86 7.70 10.87
N ARG A 535 -4.69 6.98 11.63
CA ARG A 535 -4.61 6.92 13.09
C ARG A 535 -3.33 6.23 13.54
N GLN A 536 -2.97 5.10 12.92
CA GLN A 536 -1.72 4.38 13.19
C GLN A 536 -0.50 5.24 12.87
N ARG A 537 -0.45 5.92 11.72
CA ARG A 537 0.66 6.82 11.36
C ARG A 537 0.79 7.99 12.32
N LYS A 538 -0.34 8.63 12.68
CA LYS A 538 -0.36 9.71 13.67
C LYS A 538 0.18 9.23 15.02
N ALA A 539 -0.33 8.10 15.51
CA ALA A 539 0.11 7.50 16.77
C ALA A 539 1.60 7.15 16.74
N ALA A 540 2.05 6.40 15.73
CA ALA A 540 3.45 6.02 15.57
C ALA A 540 4.38 7.24 15.51
N SER A 541 4.02 8.27 14.73
CA SER A 541 4.76 9.52 14.64
C SER A 541 4.83 10.25 16.00
N ASN A 542 3.72 10.31 16.73
CA ASN A 542 3.70 10.96 18.05
C ASN A 542 4.58 10.24 19.07
N ALA A 543 4.51 8.91 19.12
CA ALA A 543 5.34 8.09 20.01
C ALA A 543 6.83 8.24 19.66
N ALA A 544 7.18 8.19 18.37
CA ALA A 544 8.56 8.36 17.90
C ALA A 544 9.11 9.76 18.19
N ARG A 545 8.36 10.82 17.86
CA ARG A 545 8.78 12.22 18.10
C ARG A 545 8.95 12.52 19.59
N PHE A 546 8.06 12.02 20.43
CA PHE A 546 8.20 12.19 21.88
C PHE A 546 9.40 11.43 22.43
N THR A 547 9.64 10.21 21.95
CA THR A 547 10.84 9.44 22.32
C THR A 547 12.11 10.18 21.93
N LEU A 548 12.19 10.71 20.70
CA LEU A 548 13.32 11.51 20.25
C LEU A 548 13.47 12.81 21.05
N HIS A 549 12.37 13.48 21.39
CA HIS A 549 12.38 14.68 22.24
C HIS A 549 13.00 14.41 23.61
N VAL A 550 12.71 13.26 24.22
CA VAL A 550 13.32 12.85 25.50
C VAL A 550 14.81 12.51 25.30
N LEU A 551 15.15 11.75 24.25
CA LEU A 551 16.54 11.39 23.95
C LEU A 551 17.42 12.62 23.70
N ALA A 552 16.91 13.62 23.00
CA ALA A 552 17.61 14.87 22.69
C ALA A 552 18.00 15.69 23.94
N GLN A 553 17.41 15.41 25.10
CA GLN A 553 17.77 16.08 26.37
C GLN A 553 19.08 15.56 26.97
N GLY A 554 19.70 14.52 26.41
CA GLY A 554 21.02 14.02 26.82
C GLY A 554 21.05 13.25 28.14
N GLY A 555 19.89 13.04 28.78
CA GLY A 555 19.79 12.38 30.08
C GLY A 555 20.11 10.88 30.09
N LEU A 556 20.46 10.29 28.93
CA LEU A 556 20.81 8.87 28.73
C LEU A 556 22.21 8.66 28.13
N ALA A 557 22.99 9.73 27.95
CA ALA A 557 24.37 9.60 27.50
C ALA A 557 25.16 8.66 28.44
N PRO A 558 26.12 7.88 27.92
CA PRO A 558 27.13 7.24 28.76
C PRO A 558 27.79 8.33 29.61
N GLY A 559 27.85 8.09 30.92
CA GLY A 559 28.40 9.08 31.84
C GLY A 559 29.79 9.47 31.37
N GLN A 560 30.04 10.77 31.20
CA GLN A 560 31.38 11.26 31.43
C GLN A 560 31.63 10.98 32.91
N ASP A 561 32.46 9.99 33.21
CA ASP A 561 33.18 9.98 34.49
C ASP A 561 34.02 11.28 34.53
N GLN A 562 33.39 12.39 34.93
CA GLN A 562 34.09 13.45 35.62
C GLN A 562 34.51 12.81 36.95
N ALA A 563 35.78 12.54 37.25
CA ALA A 563 36.90 13.45 37.05
C ALA A 563 36.47 14.89 37.34
N GLU A 564 35.78 15.10 38.46
CA GLU A 564 35.87 16.34 39.23
C GLU A 564 35.52 16.02 40.69
N SER A 565 36.59 15.99 41.47
CA SER A 565 36.63 16.22 42.90
C SER A 565 35.63 17.30 43.32
N PHE A 566 34.73 16.95 44.24
CA PHE A 566 34.13 17.88 45.19
C PHE A 566 34.70 17.61 46.58
#